data_AF-A0A3D0QKU2-F1
#
_entry.id   AF-A0A3D0QKU2-F1
#
_cell.length_a   1.000
_cell.length_b   1.000
_cell.length_c   1.000
_cell.angle_alpha   90.00
_cell.angle_beta   90.00
_cell.angle_gamma   90.00
#
_symmetry.space_group_name_H-M   'P 1'
#
loop_
_entity.id
_entity.type
_entity.pdbx_description
1 polymer ?
#
loop_
_entity_poly.entity_id
_entity_poly.type
_entity_poly.pdbx_seq_one_letter_code
_entity_poly.pdbx_strand_id
1 'polypeptide(L)'
;MLTVGNTVGNYPYAMSCHACFGICGTCTYLCPTCHCFDISDEVKRDDGIRIRNWDSCMFPLFTKETSGHNPRSSQKERWRQRVMHKFRYYVDNFGAIACVGCGRCVMACPVNLDIRKVVTDIAKLS
;
A
#
# COMPACT_ATOMS: atom_id res chain seq x y z
N MET A 1 19.17 -8.77 3.84
CA MET A 1 18.25 -8.08 2.91
C MET A 1 16.97 -8.91 2.92
N LEU A 2 15.91 -8.46 3.61
CA LEU A 2 14.70 -9.26 3.84
C LEU A 2 13.83 -9.25 2.58
N THR A 3 14.11 -10.14 1.63
CA THR A 3 13.20 -10.43 0.53
C THR A 3 12.17 -11.45 1.01
N VAL A 4 10.89 -11.10 0.92
CA VAL A 4 9.81 -12.00 1.31
C VAL A 4 9.70 -13.07 0.22
N GLY A 5 10.03 -14.33 0.56
CA GLY A 5 10.07 -15.47 -0.36
C GLY A 5 8.72 -15.78 -1.03
N ASN A 6 8.70 -16.73 -1.97
CA ASN A 6 7.54 -17.01 -2.85
C ASN A 6 6.25 -17.54 -2.17
N THR A 7 6.23 -17.70 -0.86
CA THR A 7 5.12 -18.27 -0.08
C THR A 7 4.07 -17.25 0.37
N VAL A 8 4.21 -15.97 0.00
CA VAL A 8 3.34 -14.86 0.44
C VAL A 8 1.92 -14.83 -0.13
N GLY A 9 1.43 -15.92 -0.72
CA GLY A 9 0.06 -16.02 -1.22
C GLY A 9 -0.97 -16.18 -0.10
N ASN A 10 -0.64 -16.90 0.97
CA ASN A 10 -1.60 -17.39 1.97
C ASN A 10 -1.29 -17.05 3.44
N TYR A 11 -0.35 -16.13 3.73
CA TYR A 11 -0.07 -15.77 5.12
C TYR A 11 -1.24 -15.06 5.81
N PRO A 12 -1.40 -15.19 7.14
CA PRO A 12 -2.46 -14.51 7.87
C PRO A 12 -2.11 -13.03 8.08
N TYR A 13 -2.15 -12.23 7.00
CA TYR A 13 -2.08 -10.75 7.09
C TYR A 13 -3.14 -10.19 8.04
N ALA A 14 -4.17 -11.00 8.33
CA ALA A 14 -5.24 -10.71 9.28
C ALA A 14 -4.70 -10.18 10.62
N MET A 15 -3.66 -10.77 11.21
CA MET A 15 -3.23 -10.42 12.56
C MET A 15 -2.59 -9.03 12.64
N SER A 16 -1.82 -8.62 11.61
CA SER A 16 -1.32 -7.24 11.49
C SER A 16 -2.40 -6.24 11.07
N CYS A 17 -3.44 -6.71 10.36
CA CYS A 17 -4.55 -5.86 9.92
C CYS A 17 -5.45 -5.42 11.05
N HIS A 18 -5.69 -6.26 12.08
CA HIS A 18 -6.52 -5.89 13.23
C HIS A 18 -5.99 -4.63 13.95
N ALA A 19 -4.68 -4.40 13.92
CA ALA A 19 -4.08 -3.21 14.50
C ALA A 19 -4.13 -1.97 13.59
N CYS A 20 -4.33 -2.13 12.28
CA CYS A 20 -4.25 -1.03 11.32
C CYS A 20 -5.64 -0.49 10.98
N PHE A 21 -5.91 0.80 11.21
CA PHE A 21 -7.17 1.41 10.75
C PHE A 21 -7.28 1.52 9.22
N GLY A 22 -6.19 1.36 8.46
CA GLY A 22 -6.13 1.32 6.99
C GLY A 22 -6.47 2.65 6.29
N ILE A 23 -7.54 3.31 6.71
CA ILE A 23 -8.10 4.57 6.19
C ILE A 23 -7.24 5.79 6.51
N CYS A 24 -6.29 5.73 7.45
CA CYS A 24 -5.50 6.93 7.77
C CYS A 24 -4.58 7.38 6.61
N GLY A 25 -4.09 6.46 5.77
CA GLY A 25 -3.28 6.78 4.59
C GLY A 25 -1.93 7.46 4.85
N THR A 26 -1.63 7.90 6.08
CA THR A 26 -0.45 8.69 6.47
C THR A 26 0.86 8.06 6.03
N CYS A 27 0.94 6.74 6.14
CA CYS A 27 2.11 5.98 5.77
C CYS A 27 2.37 5.96 4.26
N THR A 28 1.36 6.21 3.40
CA THR A 28 1.55 6.38 1.95
C THR A 28 2.12 7.75 1.64
N TYR A 29 1.52 8.82 2.21
CA TYR A 29 1.92 10.20 1.97
C TYR A 29 3.35 10.52 2.45
N LEU A 30 3.79 9.94 3.57
CA LEU A 30 5.14 10.18 4.11
C LEU A 30 6.24 9.31 3.48
N CYS A 31 5.86 8.29 2.70
CA CYS A 31 6.84 7.34 2.19
C CYS A 31 7.38 7.79 0.84
N PRO A 32 8.70 8.04 0.70
CA PRO A 32 9.26 8.53 -0.56
C PRO A 32 9.23 7.48 -1.69
N THR A 33 8.99 6.22 -1.37
CA THR A 33 8.88 5.13 -2.36
C THR A 33 7.43 4.82 -2.76
N CYS A 34 6.45 5.48 -2.12
CA CYS A 34 5.06 5.37 -2.52
C CYS A 34 4.80 6.26 -3.74
N HIS A 35 4.13 5.69 -4.73
CA HIS A 35 3.84 6.33 -6.02
C HIS A 35 2.39 6.08 -6.44
N CYS A 36 1.49 5.91 -5.46
CA CYS A 36 0.05 5.83 -5.71
C CYS A 36 -0.46 7.23 -6.05
N PHE A 37 -1.15 7.38 -7.16
CA PHE A 37 -1.74 8.64 -7.61
C PHE A 37 -3.08 8.36 -8.29
N ASP A 38 -3.94 9.37 -8.28
CA ASP A 38 -5.16 9.42 -9.06
C ASP A 38 -5.01 10.44 -10.20
N ILE A 39 -5.78 10.26 -11.27
CA ILE A 39 -5.83 11.19 -12.40
C ILE A 39 -7.26 11.70 -12.51
N SER A 40 -7.41 13.01 -12.44
CA SER A 40 -8.70 13.68 -12.63
C SER A 40 -8.61 14.59 -13.85
N ASP A 41 -9.63 14.52 -14.72
CA ASP A 41 -9.78 15.40 -15.86
C ASP A 41 -10.82 16.47 -15.54
N GLU A 42 -10.40 17.74 -15.54
CA GLU A 42 -11.30 18.88 -15.34
C GLU A 42 -11.50 19.61 -16.68
N VAL A 43 -12.74 19.65 -17.15
CA VAL A 43 -13.10 20.31 -18.42
C VAL A 43 -13.82 21.62 -18.11
N LYS A 44 -13.34 22.71 -18.70
CA LYS A 44 -13.96 24.03 -18.62
C LYS A 44 -14.19 24.57 -20.03
N ARG A 45 -15.43 24.47 -20.50
CA ARG A 45 -15.85 24.83 -21.87
C ARG A 45 -15.07 23.99 -22.91
N ASP A 46 -14.27 24.64 -23.75
CA ASP A 46 -13.50 24.01 -24.83
C ASP A 46 -12.07 23.61 -24.40
N ASP A 47 -11.65 23.96 -23.17
CA ASP A 47 -10.34 23.59 -22.62
C ASP A 47 -10.46 22.52 -21.53
N GLY A 48 -9.52 21.58 -21.51
CA GLY A 48 -9.43 20.53 -20.49
C GLY A 48 -8.03 20.45 -19.89
N ILE A 49 -7.96 20.25 -18.57
CA ILE A 49 -6.70 19.98 -17.85
C ILE A 49 -6.74 18.60 -17.22
N ARG A 50 -5.64 17.86 -17.34
CA ARG A 50 -5.42 16.57 -16.68
C ARG A 50 -4.51 16.77 -15.48
N ILE A 51 -5.06 16.55 -14.28
CA ILE A 51 -4.37 16.76 -13.01
C ILE A 51 -4.00 15.41 -12.41
N ARG A 52 -2.76 15.28 -11.94
CA ARG A 52 -2.32 14.13 -11.14
C ARG A 52 -2.42 14.48 -9.65
N ASN A 53 -3.29 13.78 -8.94
CA ASN A 53 -3.50 13.94 -7.52
C ASN A 53 -2.81 12.82 -6.73
N TRP A 54 -2.27 13.14 -5.56
CA TRP A 54 -1.70 12.11 -4.68
C TRP A 54 -2.82 11.27 -4.06
N ASP A 55 -2.72 9.95 -4.20
CA ASP A 55 -3.71 9.02 -3.67
C ASP A 55 -3.05 7.83 -2.95
N SER A 56 -3.86 6.97 -2.32
CA SER A 56 -3.39 5.85 -1.53
C SER A 56 -4.12 4.57 -1.88
N CYS A 57 -3.34 3.52 -2.16
CA CYS A 57 -3.85 2.16 -2.36
C CYS A 57 -4.60 1.56 -1.14
N MET A 58 -4.61 2.25 0.00
CA MET A 58 -5.37 1.85 1.20
C MET A 58 -6.80 2.37 1.21
N PHE A 59 -7.14 3.35 0.37
CA PHE A 59 -8.50 3.85 0.30
C PHE A 59 -9.39 2.90 -0.49
N PRO A 60 -10.67 2.73 -0.07
CA PRO A 60 -11.59 1.84 -0.75
C PRO A 60 -11.93 2.31 -2.17
N LEU A 61 -11.88 3.63 -2.42
CA LEU A 61 -12.17 4.21 -3.73
C LEU A 61 -11.06 3.91 -4.75
N PHE A 62 -9.80 3.79 -4.32
CA PHE A 62 -8.66 3.57 -5.22
C PHE A 62 -8.79 2.30 -6.09
N THR A 63 -9.46 1.27 -5.57
CA THR A 63 -9.66 0.00 -6.28
C THR A 63 -11.10 -0.22 -6.69
N LYS A 64 -11.96 0.78 -6.55
CA LYS A 64 -13.37 0.66 -6.90
C LYS A 64 -13.50 0.81 -8.41
N GLU A 65 -13.89 -0.25 -9.07
CA GLU A 65 -14.13 -0.25 -10.51
C GLU A 65 -15.45 0.48 -10.84
N THR A 66 -15.56 0.99 -12.07
CA THR A 66 -16.79 1.62 -12.57
C THR A 66 -17.98 0.64 -12.58
N SER A 67 -17.72 -0.66 -12.63
CA SER A 67 -18.70 -1.74 -12.47
C SER A 67 -19.35 -1.78 -11.07
N GLY A 68 -18.82 -1.01 -10.11
CA GLY A 68 -19.20 -1.05 -8.70
C GLY A 68 -18.55 -2.19 -7.92
N HIS A 69 -17.87 -3.12 -8.60
CA HIS A 69 -17.10 -4.17 -7.96
C HIS A 69 -15.82 -3.58 -7.33
N ASN A 70 -15.48 -4.07 -6.14
CA ASN A 70 -14.22 -3.76 -5.51
C ASN A 70 -13.49 -5.07 -5.20
N PRO A 71 -12.41 -5.40 -5.94
CA PRO A 71 -11.61 -6.59 -5.69
C PRO A 71 -10.97 -6.63 -4.30
N ARG A 72 -10.97 -5.49 -3.57
CA ARG A 72 -10.32 -5.32 -2.26
C ARG A 72 -11.25 -4.58 -1.31
N SER A 73 -12.39 -5.20 -1.03
CA SER A 73 -13.43 -4.65 -0.14
C SER A 73 -12.96 -4.61 1.32
N SER A 74 -12.16 -5.58 1.74
CA SER A 74 -11.68 -5.66 3.12
C SER A 74 -10.42 -4.83 3.36
N GLN A 75 -10.27 -4.32 4.58
CA GLN A 75 -9.05 -3.66 5.03
C GLN A 75 -7.84 -4.61 4.97
N LYS A 76 -8.06 -5.91 5.21
CA LYS A 76 -7.03 -6.94 5.15
C LYS A 76 -6.39 -7.05 3.77
N GLU A 77 -7.20 -7.10 2.73
CA GLU A 77 -6.74 -7.21 1.35
C GLU A 77 -5.97 -5.95 0.93
N ARG A 78 -6.44 -4.78 1.36
CA ARG A 78 -5.74 -3.52 1.11
C ARG A 78 -4.39 -3.51 1.80
N TRP A 79 -4.30 -3.77 3.10
CA TRP A 79 -3.01 -3.82 3.79
C TRP A 79 -2.04 -4.84 3.19
N ARG A 80 -2.54 -6.04 2.84
CA ARG A 80 -1.76 -7.05 2.10
C ARG A 80 -1.18 -6.47 0.82
N GLN A 81 -1.98 -5.76 0.02
CA GLN A 81 -1.52 -5.12 -1.21
C GLN A 81 -0.36 -4.16 -0.96
N ARG A 82 -0.41 -3.34 0.09
CA ARG A 82 0.68 -2.40 0.42
C ARG A 82 1.99 -3.12 0.71
N VAL A 83 1.96 -4.16 1.54
CA VAL A 83 3.15 -4.94 1.90
C VAL A 83 3.69 -5.64 0.65
N MET A 84 2.82 -6.31 -0.11
CA MET A 84 3.21 -7.02 -1.33
C MET A 84 3.77 -6.09 -2.39
N HIS A 85 3.17 -4.92 -2.58
CA HIS A 85 3.65 -3.95 -3.54
C HIS A 85 5.06 -3.48 -3.20
N LYS A 86 5.39 -3.27 -1.92
CA LYS A 86 6.72 -2.79 -1.51
C LYS A 86 7.80 -3.86 -1.53
N PHE A 87 7.48 -5.07 -1.09
CA PHE A 87 8.47 -6.10 -0.78
C PHE A 87 8.48 -7.28 -1.75
N ARG A 88 7.47 -7.39 -2.62
CA ARG A 88 7.36 -8.46 -3.62
C ARG A 88 7.21 -7.89 -5.03
N TYR A 89 6.09 -7.25 -5.36
CA TYR A 89 5.81 -6.82 -6.73
C TYR A 89 6.84 -5.83 -7.27
N TYR A 90 7.33 -4.90 -6.44
CA TYR A 90 8.39 -4.00 -6.88
C TYR A 90 9.73 -4.72 -7.09
N VAL A 91 10.00 -5.78 -6.33
CA VAL A 91 11.19 -6.63 -6.52
C VAL A 91 11.04 -7.45 -7.80
N ASP A 92 9.88 -8.05 -8.02
CA ASP A 92 9.58 -8.85 -9.22
C ASP A 92 9.69 -8.00 -10.50
N ASN A 93 9.26 -6.73 -10.44
CA ASN A 93 9.25 -5.83 -11.61
C ASN A 93 10.57 -5.07 -11.82
N PHE A 94 11.24 -4.63 -10.75
CA PHE A 94 12.37 -3.70 -10.83
C PHE A 94 13.65 -4.22 -10.15
N GLY A 95 13.63 -5.43 -9.58
CA GLY A 95 14.78 -6.02 -8.89
C GLY A 95 15.17 -5.33 -7.58
N ALA A 96 14.37 -4.37 -7.09
CA ALA A 96 14.67 -3.57 -5.92
C ALA A 96 13.53 -3.61 -4.89
N ILE A 97 13.84 -3.36 -3.63
CA ILE A 97 12.83 -3.24 -2.58
C ILE A 97 12.38 -1.77 -2.50
N ALA A 98 11.07 -1.51 -2.60
CA ALA A 98 10.50 -0.16 -2.46
C ALA A 98 10.37 0.26 -0.98
N CYS A 99 11.43 0.07 -0.20
CA CYS A 99 11.56 0.49 1.19
C CYS A 99 13.02 0.80 1.52
N VAL A 100 13.31 2.06 1.84
CA VAL A 100 14.65 2.54 2.24
C VAL A 100 14.88 2.53 3.75
N GLY A 101 13.93 2.02 4.55
CA GLY A 101 14.08 1.96 6.01
C GLY A 101 13.93 3.31 6.75
N CYS A 102 13.37 4.34 6.11
CA CYS A 102 13.28 5.70 6.68
C CYS A 102 12.46 5.87 7.97
N GLY A 103 11.71 4.86 8.44
CA GLY A 103 10.96 4.89 9.71
C GLY A 103 9.77 5.85 9.82
N ARG A 104 9.62 6.80 8.88
CA ARG A 104 8.56 7.84 8.89
C ARG A 104 7.14 7.29 9.03
N CYS A 105 6.88 6.14 8.41
CA CYS A 105 5.57 5.49 8.47
C CYS A 105 5.19 4.95 9.85
N VAL A 106 6.15 4.60 10.70
CA VAL A 106 5.92 4.11 12.07
C VAL A 106 5.71 5.28 13.02
N MET A 107 6.56 6.31 12.90
CA MET A 107 6.53 7.51 13.76
C MET A 107 5.20 8.28 13.68
N ALA A 108 4.62 8.40 12.48
CA ALA A 108 3.37 9.11 12.28
C ALA A 108 2.13 8.21 12.41
N CYS A 109 2.30 6.93 12.76
CA CYS A 109 1.20 6.00 12.87
C CYS A 109 0.46 6.18 14.21
N PRO A 110 -0.86 6.45 14.22
CA PRO A 110 -1.61 6.65 15.47
C PRO A 110 -1.67 5.38 16.35
N VAL A 111 -1.52 4.21 15.73
CA VAL A 111 -1.52 2.88 16.38
C VAL A 111 -0.11 2.31 16.53
N ASN A 112 0.92 3.07 16.14
CA ASN A 112 2.33 2.67 16.20
C ASN A 112 2.60 1.29 15.55
N LEU A 113 2.05 1.08 14.34
CA LEU A 113 2.24 -0.15 13.60
C LEU A 113 3.64 -0.19 12.95
N ASP A 114 4.45 -1.18 13.33
CA ASP A 114 5.79 -1.36 12.76
C ASP A 114 5.78 -2.34 11.57
N ILE A 115 5.89 -1.80 10.35
CA ILE A 115 5.96 -2.59 9.12
C ILE A 115 7.19 -3.51 9.06
N ARG A 116 8.30 -3.17 9.76
CA ARG A 116 9.52 -3.98 9.77
C ARG A 116 9.31 -5.26 10.54
N LYS A 117 8.59 -5.19 11.67
CA LYS A 117 8.19 -6.37 12.46
C LYS A 117 7.34 -7.29 11.61
N VAL A 118 6.31 -6.74 10.95
CA VAL A 118 5.44 -7.51 10.03
C VAL A 118 6.24 -8.24 8.96
N VAL A 119 7.16 -7.55 8.27
CA VAL A 119 7.99 -8.18 7.23
C VAL A 119 8.93 -9.25 7.80
N THR A 120 9.49 -9.00 8.99
CA THR A 120 10.37 -9.97 9.67
C THR A 120 9.59 -11.21 10.09
N ASP A 121 8.37 -11.05 10.59
CA ASP A 121 7.51 -12.15 10.99
C ASP A 121 7.09 -12.97 9.77
N ILE A 122 6.78 -12.33 8.64
CA ILE A 122 6.51 -13.03 7.37
C ILE A 122 7.77 -13.78 6.89
N ALA A 123 8.96 -13.18 7.00
CA ALA A 123 10.22 -13.82 6.59
C ALA A 123 10.64 -14.99 7.49
N LYS A 124 10.19 -15.05 8.76
CA LYS A 124 10.41 -16.20 9.65
C LYS A 124 9.51 -17.38 9.33
N LEU A 125 8.41 -17.14 8.63
CA LEU A 125 7.42 -18.15 8.26
C LEU A 125 7.71 -18.77 6.88
N SER A 126 8.77 -18.34 6.20
CA SER A 126 9.21 -18.82 4.89
C SER A 126 10.42 -19.73 4.99
#